data_AF-F2IFX3-F1
#
_entry.id   AF-F2IFX3-F1
#
_cell.length_a   1.000
_cell.length_b   1.000
_cell.length_c   1.000
_cell.angle_alpha   90.00
_cell.angle_beta   90.00
_cell.angle_gamma   90.00
#
_symmetry.space_group_name_H-M   'P 1'
#
loop_
_entity.id
_entity.type
_entity.pdbx_description
1 polymer ?
#
loop_
_entity_poly.entity_id
_entity_poly.type
_entity_poly.pdbx_seq_one_letter_code
_entity_poly.pdbx_strand_id
1 'polypeptide(L)'
;MKSAIEILPVGSYFYFRHDSLYYLFQLLEFSPNQILVQRFWSTTNVPSIDKLRHFDVKSACSEFDEPFDEIICIGKHEITADQHKEIAQFLKIKAGKIARESGFLTLKREAIDAFEKQEYQEAIRFFSLAAPYSKYDIDIYEKRGICYLKMGQYIDALADFDYYLIHNPENEIVLAAVQSAQKEISKKSNS
;
A
#
# COMPACT_ATOMS: atom_id res chain seq x y z
N MET A 1 -17.13 12.03 -14.62
CA MET A 1 -17.60 10.84 -13.89
C MET A 1 -17.79 11.12 -12.40
N LYS A 2 -16.78 11.54 -11.60
CA LYS A 2 -16.98 11.89 -10.16
C LYS A 2 -18.07 12.94 -9.89
N SER A 3 -18.28 13.87 -10.82
CA SER A 3 -19.25 14.98 -10.73
C SER A 3 -20.68 14.60 -10.31
N ALA A 4 -21.16 13.40 -10.64
CA ALA A 4 -22.50 12.99 -10.25
C ALA A 4 -22.62 12.67 -8.75
N ILE A 5 -21.56 12.16 -8.13
CA ILE A 5 -21.53 11.88 -6.68
C ILE A 5 -21.27 13.17 -5.89
N GLU A 6 -20.51 14.11 -6.46
CA GLU A 6 -20.17 15.41 -5.84
C GLU A 6 -21.40 16.24 -5.45
N ILE A 7 -22.53 16.05 -6.15
CA ILE A 7 -23.78 16.74 -5.86
C ILE A 7 -24.69 15.99 -4.87
N LEU A 8 -24.35 14.76 -4.50
CA LEU A 8 -25.15 13.99 -3.56
C LEU A 8 -24.88 14.45 -2.12
N PRO A 9 -25.93 14.68 -1.31
CA PRO A 9 -25.72 14.94 0.11
C PRO A 9 -25.18 13.69 0.80
N VAL A 10 -24.31 13.90 1.79
CA VAL A 10 -23.84 12.83 2.68
C VAL A 10 -25.04 12.09 3.29
N GLY A 11 -24.94 10.76 3.36
CA GLY A 11 -26.02 9.86 3.76
C GLY A 11 -26.87 9.32 2.62
N SER A 12 -26.67 9.82 1.39
CA SER A 12 -27.40 9.35 0.21
C SER A 12 -27.08 7.91 -0.12
N TYR A 13 -28.12 7.12 -0.39
CA TYR A 13 -28.02 5.81 -0.99
C TYR A 13 -28.14 5.95 -2.49
N PHE A 14 -27.21 5.34 -3.20
CA PHE A 14 -27.19 5.35 -4.65
C PHE A 14 -26.70 4.01 -5.19
N TYR A 15 -27.09 3.70 -6.41
CA TYR A 15 -26.57 2.54 -7.12
C TYR A 15 -26.28 2.87 -8.58
N PHE A 16 -25.46 2.05 -9.21
CA PHE A 16 -25.37 1.97 -10.66
C PHE A 16 -25.57 0.52 -11.09
N ARG A 17 -25.86 0.31 -12.37
CA ARG A 17 -26.00 -1.02 -12.96
C ARG A 17 -24.85 -1.29 -13.91
N HIS A 18 -24.25 -2.48 -13.78
CA HIS A 18 -23.33 -3.01 -14.77
C HIS A 18 -23.78 -4.42 -15.11
N ASP A 19 -23.97 -4.69 -16.41
CA ASP A 19 -24.61 -5.91 -16.92
C ASP A 19 -25.96 -6.21 -16.25
N SER A 20 -26.04 -7.31 -15.51
CA SER A 20 -27.24 -7.81 -14.81
C SER A 20 -27.22 -7.51 -13.31
N LEU A 21 -26.22 -6.79 -12.81
CA LEU A 21 -26.01 -6.54 -11.39
C LEU A 21 -26.14 -5.06 -11.03
N TYR A 22 -26.72 -4.84 -9.86
CA TYR A 22 -26.81 -3.55 -9.20
C TYR A 22 -25.75 -3.47 -8.10
N TYR A 23 -25.03 -2.35 -8.08
CA TYR A 23 -23.98 -2.05 -7.11
C TYR A 23 -24.47 -0.90 -6.23
N LEU A 24 -24.82 -1.22 -4.99
CA LEU A 24 -25.43 -0.30 -4.04
C LEU A 24 -24.39 0.25 -3.05
N PHE A 25 -24.52 1.54 -2.76
CA PHE A 25 -23.65 2.28 -1.86
C PHE A 25 -24.46 3.24 -1.00
N GLN A 26 -23.95 3.55 0.19
CA GLN A 26 -24.31 4.76 0.93
C GLN A 26 -23.10 5.70 0.95
N LEU A 27 -23.28 6.96 0.55
CA LEU A 27 -22.28 8.01 0.69
C LEU A 27 -22.09 8.36 2.16
N LEU A 28 -20.90 8.12 2.70
CA LEU A 28 -20.56 8.36 4.09
C LEU A 28 -19.82 9.68 4.31
N GLU A 29 -18.89 10.00 3.41
CA GLU A 29 -18.11 11.23 3.46
C GLU A 29 -17.72 11.64 2.05
N PHE A 30 -17.69 12.95 1.82
CA PHE A 30 -17.21 13.53 0.58
C PHE A 30 -16.19 14.64 0.88
N SER A 31 -15.04 14.58 0.22
CA SER A 31 -14.01 15.62 0.21
C SER A 31 -13.36 15.69 -1.18
N PRO A 32 -12.64 16.78 -1.52
CA PRO A 32 -11.98 16.90 -2.83
C PRO A 32 -11.04 15.74 -3.18
N ASN A 33 -10.43 15.12 -2.17
CA ASN A 33 -9.43 14.08 -2.35
C ASN A 33 -10.00 12.67 -2.19
N GLN A 34 -11.25 12.52 -1.72
CA GLN A 34 -11.75 11.22 -1.28
C GLN A 34 -13.28 11.19 -1.19
N ILE A 35 -13.84 10.05 -1.63
CA ILE A 35 -15.24 9.70 -1.46
C ILE A 35 -15.26 8.41 -0.64
N LEU A 36 -15.94 8.44 0.51
CA LEU A 36 -16.13 7.26 1.36
C LEU A 36 -17.56 6.75 1.25
N VAL A 37 -17.67 5.43 1.13
CA VAL A 37 -18.95 4.74 1.00
C VAL A 37 -19.02 3.52 1.90
N GLN A 38 -20.22 3.25 2.40
CA GLN A 38 -20.61 1.91 2.80
C GLN A 38 -21.00 1.15 1.53
N ARG A 39 -20.43 -0.04 1.35
CA ARG A 39 -20.60 -0.85 0.15
C ARG A 39 -21.46 -2.06 0.49
N PHE A 40 -22.44 -2.36 -0.33
CA PHE A 40 -23.29 -3.54 -0.20
C PHE A 40 -22.83 -4.63 -1.19
N TRP A 41 -23.23 -5.88 -0.96
CA TRP A 41 -23.02 -6.93 -1.96
C TRP A 41 -23.83 -6.62 -3.22
N SER A 42 -23.24 -6.89 -4.38
CA SER A 42 -23.95 -6.73 -5.65
C SER A 42 -25.13 -7.70 -5.73
N THR A 43 -26.15 -7.31 -6.47
CA THR A 43 -27.45 -7.99 -6.43
C THR A 43 -28.15 -7.90 -7.77
N THR A 44 -29.01 -8.86 -8.07
CA THR A 44 -29.92 -8.81 -9.24
C THR A 44 -31.22 -8.07 -8.94
N ASN A 45 -31.50 -7.77 -7.66
CA ASN A 45 -32.70 -7.05 -7.24
C ASN A 45 -32.46 -5.55 -7.32
N VAL A 46 -33.39 -4.80 -7.91
CA VAL A 46 -33.31 -3.34 -7.98
C VAL A 46 -33.28 -2.75 -6.55
N PRO A 47 -32.24 -1.99 -6.17
CA PRO A 47 -32.20 -1.36 -4.86
C PRO A 47 -33.30 -0.31 -4.67
N SER A 48 -33.92 -0.30 -3.49
CA SER A 48 -34.89 0.71 -3.08
C SER A 48 -34.72 1.06 -1.61
N ILE A 49 -35.02 2.30 -1.24
CA ILE A 49 -34.79 2.81 0.12
C ILE A 49 -35.59 2.03 1.18
N ASP A 50 -36.84 1.64 0.87
CA ASP A 50 -37.71 0.89 1.79
C ASP A 50 -37.25 -0.56 2.03
N LYS A 51 -36.32 -1.06 1.21
CA LYS A 51 -35.85 -2.45 1.22
C LYS A 51 -34.37 -2.56 1.57
N LEU A 52 -33.75 -1.49 2.09
CA LEU A 52 -32.33 -1.49 2.43
C LEU A 52 -31.91 -2.66 3.34
N ARG A 53 -32.78 -3.05 4.28
CA ARG A 53 -32.56 -4.18 5.19
C ARG A 53 -32.38 -5.55 4.52
N HIS A 54 -32.71 -5.67 3.24
CA HIS A 54 -32.53 -6.92 2.48
C HIS A 54 -31.19 -7.00 1.75
N PHE A 55 -30.35 -5.96 1.85
CA PHE A 55 -29.03 -5.94 1.26
C PHE A 55 -27.97 -6.05 2.34
N ASP A 56 -27.09 -7.04 2.20
CA ASP A 56 -26.00 -7.26 3.13
C ASP A 56 -24.86 -6.27 2.88
N VAL A 57 -24.34 -5.70 3.96
CA VAL A 57 -23.16 -4.83 3.91
C VAL A 57 -21.93 -5.67 3.59
N LYS A 58 -21.23 -5.29 2.51
CA LYS A 58 -19.95 -5.89 2.10
C LYS A 58 -18.77 -5.21 2.80
N SER A 59 -18.84 -3.88 2.94
CA SER A 59 -17.84 -3.10 3.65
C SER A 59 -18.51 -1.93 4.36
N ALA A 60 -18.22 -1.77 5.66
CA ALA A 60 -18.78 -0.70 6.47
C ALA A 60 -18.27 0.69 6.06
N CYS A 61 -17.01 0.77 5.59
CA CYS A 61 -16.42 1.99 5.05
C CYS A 61 -15.29 1.62 4.07
N SER A 62 -15.30 2.25 2.90
CA SER A 62 -14.29 2.04 1.86
C SER A 62 -14.24 3.25 0.92
N GLU A 63 -13.13 3.39 0.21
CA GLU A 63 -13.08 4.36 -0.90
C GLU A 63 -13.99 3.92 -2.05
N PHE A 64 -14.59 4.92 -2.67
CA PHE A 64 -15.32 4.75 -3.92
C PHE A 64 -14.38 5.02 -5.10
N ASP A 65 -14.11 3.97 -5.86
CA ASP A 65 -13.19 3.91 -6.99
C ASP A 65 -13.79 3.16 -8.20
N GLU A 66 -15.09 2.87 -8.14
CA GLU A 66 -15.77 2.11 -9.19
C GLU A 66 -16.04 2.97 -10.42
N PRO A 67 -15.80 2.46 -11.65
CA PRO A 67 -16.28 3.11 -12.85
C PRO A 67 -17.82 2.98 -12.94
N PHE A 68 -18.49 4.04 -13.41
CA PHE A 68 -19.93 4.05 -13.61
C PHE A 68 -20.31 5.00 -14.75
N ASP A 69 -21.36 4.64 -15.48
CA ASP A 69 -21.93 5.50 -16.53
C ASP A 69 -22.96 6.47 -15.94
N GLU A 70 -23.91 5.95 -15.17
CA GLU A 70 -24.99 6.70 -14.52
C GLU A 70 -25.24 6.16 -13.11
N ILE A 71 -25.54 7.07 -12.16
CA ILE A 71 -25.95 6.71 -10.80
C ILE A 71 -27.42 7.08 -10.58
N ILE A 72 -28.11 6.25 -9.80
CA ILE A 72 -29.47 6.48 -9.36
C ILE A 72 -29.46 6.65 -7.84
N CYS A 73 -29.81 7.86 -7.38
CA CYS A 73 -30.02 8.13 -5.96
C CYS A 73 -31.42 7.67 -5.56
N ILE A 74 -31.51 6.85 -4.52
CA ILE A 74 -32.78 6.24 -4.06
C ILE A 74 -33.30 6.84 -2.76
N GLY A 75 -32.54 7.73 -2.12
CA GLY A 75 -32.91 8.40 -0.87
C GLY A 75 -31.70 8.63 0.02
N LYS A 76 -31.92 9.06 1.27
CA LYS A 76 -30.85 9.29 2.23
C LYS A 76 -31.27 8.91 3.65
N HIS A 77 -30.29 8.49 4.45
CA HIS A 77 -30.41 8.43 5.90
C HIS A 77 -29.24 9.16 6.55
N GLU A 78 -29.45 9.66 7.76
CA GLU A 78 -28.36 10.24 8.55
C GLU A 78 -27.27 9.20 8.81
N ILE A 79 -26.03 9.67 8.87
CA ILE A 79 -24.89 8.83 9.21
C ILE A 79 -24.97 8.51 10.70
N THR A 80 -24.97 7.21 11.00
CA THR A 80 -25.09 6.75 12.38
C THR A 80 -23.79 6.96 13.16
N ALA A 81 -23.88 6.96 14.49
CA ALA A 81 -22.70 7.05 15.36
C ALA A 81 -21.68 5.93 15.11
N ASP A 82 -22.15 4.71 14.80
CA ASP A 82 -21.26 3.61 14.48
C ASP A 82 -20.58 3.79 13.11
N GLN A 83 -21.30 4.31 12.11
CA GLN A 83 -20.67 4.67 10.83
C GLN A 83 -19.62 5.77 10.99
N HIS A 84 -19.84 6.76 11.85
CA HIS A 84 -18.81 7.75 12.19
C HIS A 84 -17.55 7.10 12.79
N LYS A 85 -17.69 6.08 13.65
CA LYS A 85 -16.54 5.33 14.19
C LYS A 85 -15.81 4.56 13.08
N GLU A 86 -16.55 3.91 12.18
CA GLU A 86 -15.98 3.18 11.05
C GLU A 86 -15.21 4.10 10.09
N ILE A 87 -15.75 5.29 9.79
CA ILE A 87 -15.06 6.33 9.02
C ILE A 87 -13.76 6.74 9.70
N ALA A 88 -13.81 7.08 11.00
CA ALA A 88 -12.63 7.49 11.75
C ALA A 88 -11.55 6.40 11.79
N GLN A 89 -11.95 5.14 11.97
CA GLN A 89 -11.03 4.01 11.98
C GLN A 89 -10.42 3.77 10.59
N PHE A 90 -11.22 3.84 9.52
CA PHE A 90 -10.73 3.73 8.15
C PHE A 90 -9.68 4.81 7.85
N LEU A 91 -9.99 6.08 8.15
CA LEU A 91 -9.09 7.20 7.93
C LEU A 91 -7.79 7.06 8.75
N LYS A 92 -7.88 6.61 10.00
CA LYS A 92 -6.70 6.34 10.85
C LYS A 92 -5.79 5.27 10.24
N ILE A 93 -6.36 4.16 9.76
CA ILE A 93 -5.60 3.08 9.12
C ILE A 93 -4.95 3.58 7.83
N LYS A 94 -5.72 4.30 7.00
CA LYS A 94 -5.24 4.88 5.74
C LYS A 94 -4.09 5.86 5.98
N ALA A 95 -4.26 6.81 6.90
CA ALA A 95 -3.22 7.77 7.27
C ALA A 95 -1.96 7.07 7.79
N GLY A 96 -2.11 6.04 8.62
CA GLY A 96 -0.99 5.23 9.08
C GLY A 96 -0.27 4.48 7.95
N LYS A 97 -0.99 3.99 6.94
CA LYS A 97 -0.39 3.37 5.74
C LYS A 97 0.39 4.40 4.92
N ILE A 98 -0.20 5.55 4.64
CA ILE A 98 0.45 6.65 3.90
C ILE A 98 1.69 7.14 4.65
N ALA A 99 1.61 7.35 5.97
CA ALA A 99 2.75 7.78 6.77
C ALA A 99 3.90 6.76 6.79
N ARG A 100 3.57 5.46 6.78
CA ARG A 100 4.56 4.39 6.65
C ARG A 100 5.20 4.38 5.27
N GLU A 101 4.42 4.55 4.21
CA GLU A 101 4.91 4.61 2.83
C GLU A 101 5.76 5.87 2.60
N SER A 102 5.35 7.03 3.09
CA SER A 102 6.15 8.26 3.00
C SER A 102 7.40 8.23 3.88
N GLY A 103 7.31 7.64 5.08
CA GLY A 103 8.45 7.37 5.95
C GLY A 103 9.45 6.44 5.29
N PHE A 104 8.97 5.36 4.65
CA PHE A 104 9.80 4.45 3.85
C PHE A 104 10.51 5.19 2.72
N LEU A 105 9.80 6.00 1.93
CA LEU A 105 10.41 6.76 0.82
C LEU A 105 11.49 7.73 1.32
N THR A 106 11.25 8.39 2.45
CA THR A 106 12.24 9.28 3.07
C THR A 106 13.49 8.52 3.48
N LEU A 107 13.33 7.41 4.22
CA LEU A 107 14.45 6.56 4.65
C LEU A 107 15.22 5.98 3.45
N LYS A 108 14.52 5.52 2.41
CA LYS A 108 15.13 5.01 1.18
C LYS A 108 15.96 6.10 0.50
N ARG A 109 15.42 7.32 0.39
CA ARG A 109 16.14 8.46 -0.22
C ARG A 109 17.41 8.80 0.57
N GLU A 110 17.31 8.88 1.88
CA GLU A 110 18.47 9.14 2.76
C GLU A 110 19.51 8.03 2.67
N ALA A 111 19.08 6.77 2.59
CA ALA A 111 19.97 5.64 2.38
C ALA A 111 20.72 5.70 1.04
N ILE A 112 20.02 6.07 -0.04
CA ILE A 112 20.62 6.23 -1.37
C ILE A 112 21.60 7.39 -1.40
N ASP A 113 21.25 8.55 -0.82
CA ASP A 113 22.14 9.71 -0.76
C ASP A 113 23.43 9.39 0.04
N ALA A 114 23.31 8.71 1.19
CA ALA A 114 24.45 8.23 1.94
C ALA A 114 25.29 7.20 1.16
N PHE A 115 24.63 6.29 0.43
CA PHE A 115 25.30 5.30 -0.43
C PHE A 115 26.11 5.96 -1.55
N GLU A 116 25.53 6.95 -2.24
CA GLU A 116 26.17 7.70 -3.32
C GLU A 116 27.37 8.52 -2.80
N LYS A 117 27.29 9.03 -1.56
CA LYS A 117 28.39 9.68 -0.84
C LYS A 117 29.42 8.70 -0.28
N GLN A 118 29.23 7.40 -0.44
CA GLN A 118 30.07 6.33 0.12
C GLN A 118 30.11 6.32 1.66
N GLU A 119 29.10 6.91 2.31
CA GLU A 119 28.89 6.90 3.75
C GLU A 119 28.22 5.57 4.16
N TYR A 120 28.91 4.45 3.90
CA TYR A 120 28.32 3.11 3.94
C TYR A 120 27.65 2.75 5.29
N GLN A 121 28.20 3.23 6.41
CA GLN A 121 27.63 2.98 7.73
C GLN A 121 26.27 3.67 7.93
N GLU A 122 26.13 4.92 7.48
CA GLU A 122 24.86 5.64 7.51
C GLU A 122 23.87 5.07 6.50
N ALA A 123 24.34 4.70 5.30
CA ALA A 123 23.52 4.02 4.31
C ALA A 123 22.92 2.72 4.88
N ILE A 124 23.72 1.88 5.54
CA ILE A 124 23.26 0.66 6.22
C ILE A 124 22.21 0.99 7.28
N ARG A 125 22.42 2.04 8.10
CA ARG A 125 21.47 2.45 9.13
C ARG A 125 20.11 2.80 8.52
N PHE A 126 20.09 3.64 7.49
CA PHE A 126 18.85 4.04 6.83
C PHE A 126 18.18 2.88 6.07
N PHE A 127 18.93 2.06 5.33
CA PHE A 127 18.37 0.86 4.69
C PHE A 127 17.79 -0.12 5.71
N SER A 128 18.43 -0.29 6.87
CA SER A 128 17.92 -1.18 7.93
C SER A 128 16.64 -0.64 8.57
N LEU A 129 16.51 0.68 8.72
CA LEU A 129 15.26 1.31 9.13
C LEU A 129 14.16 1.18 8.05
N ALA A 130 14.55 1.14 6.77
CA ALA A 130 13.63 0.94 5.65
C ALA A 130 13.23 -0.53 5.44
N ALA A 131 14.03 -1.49 5.88
CA ALA A 131 13.84 -2.93 5.67
C ALA A 131 12.48 -3.51 6.11
N PRO A 132 11.83 -3.05 7.20
CA PRO A 132 10.47 -3.49 7.55
C PRO A 132 9.42 -3.19 6.49
N TYR A 133 9.73 -2.29 5.55
CA TYR A 133 8.89 -1.91 4.42
C TYR A 133 9.33 -2.58 3.11
N SER A 134 10.19 -3.59 3.18
CA SER A 134 10.75 -4.34 2.04
C SER A 134 9.75 -4.86 1.03
N LYS A 135 8.50 -5.12 1.43
CA LYS A 135 7.42 -5.52 0.52
C LYS A 135 7.17 -4.52 -0.62
N TYR A 136 7.63 -3.28 -0.46
CA TYR A 136 7.49 -2.23 -1.46
C TYR A 136 8.71 -2.12 -2.38
N ASP A 137 9.87 -2.67 -1.99
CA ASP A 137 11.10 -2.55 -2.76
C ASP A 137 12.19 -3.53 -2.28
N ILE A 138 12.58 -4.45 -3.14
CA ILE A 138 13.63 -5.43 -2.87
C ILE A 138 15.04 -4.86 -3.06
N ASP A 139 15.21 -3.78 -3.83
CA ASP A 139 16.52 -3.18 -4.18
C ASP A 139 17.25 -2.61 -2.96
N ILE A 140 16.54 -2.40 -1.85
CA ILE A 140 17.15 -2.01 -0.58
C ILE A 140 18.17 -3.05 -0.08
N TYR A 141 17.95 -4.34 -0.35
CA TYR A 141 18.85 -5.42 0.07
C TYR A 141 20.06 -5.52 -0.84
N GLU A 142 19.91 -5.30 -2.16
CA GLU A 142 21.06 -5.17 -3.05
C GLU A 142 22.00 -4.05 -2.55
N LYS A 143 21.45 -2.84 -2.33
CA LYS A 143 22.27 -1.68 -1.95
C LYS A 143 22.87 -1.82 -0.56
N ARG A 144 22.12 -2.34 0.42
CA ARG A 144 22.65 -2.60 1.76
C ARG A 144 23.71 -3.70 1.75
N GLY A 145 23.51 -4.76 0.97
CA GLY A 145 24.51 -5.80 0.74
C GLY A 145 25.81 -5.25 0.14
N ILE A 146 25.72 -4.32 -0.83
CA ILE A 146 26.89 -3.62 -1.37
C ILE A 146 27.59 -2.79 -0.29
N CYS A 147 26.85 -2.09 0.58
CA CYS A 147 27.45 -1.35 1.69
C CYS A 147 28.22 -2.28 2.63
N TYR A 148 27.60 -3.40 3.03
CA TYR A 148 28.25 -4.42 3.87
C TYR A 148 29.52 -4.97 3.20
N LEU A 149 29.45 -5.26 1.90
CA LEU A 149 30.61 -5.72 1.11
C LEU A 149 31.75 -4.70 1.14
N LYS A 150 31.45 -3.40 0.96
CA LYS A 150 32.43 -2.30 1.01
C LYS A 150 33.03 -2.10 2.40
N MET A 151 32.27 -2.41 3.45
CA MET A 151 32.75 -2.38 4.84
C MET A 151 33.46 -3.66 5.29
N GLY A 152 33.57 -4.67 4.41
CA GLY A 152 34.19 -5.96 4.75
C GLY A 152 33.34 -6.87 5.63
N GLN A 153 32.05 -6.56 5.78
CA GLN A 153 31.05 -7.33 6.52
C GLN A 153 30.41 -8.38 5.60
N TYR A 154 31.21 -9.37 5.19
CA TYR A 154 30.85 -10.28 4.11
C TYR A 154 29.67 -11.21 4.41
N ILE A 155 29.48 -11.60 5.68
CA ILE A 155 28.38 -12.49 6.07
C ILE A 155 27.04 -11.77 5.95
N ASP A 156 26.96 -10.53 6.45
CA ASP A 156 25.76 -9.69 6.34
C ASP A 156 25.45 -9.35 4.88
N ALA A 157 26.47 -9.09 4.07
CA ALA A 157 26.32 -8.87 2.63
C ALA A 157 25.69 -10.08 1.92
N LEU A 158 26.17 -11.29 2.21
CA LEU A 158 25.64 -12.52 1.61
C LEU A 158 24.18 -12.76 2.02
N ALA A 159 23.82 -12.51 3.28
CA ALA A 159 22.43 -12.65 3.73
C ALA A 159 21.48 -11.71 2.97
N ASP A 160 21.90 -10.48 2.72
CA ASP A 160 21.13 -9.51 1.93
C ASP A 160 21.02 -9.92 0.45
N PHE A 161 22.11 -10.39 -0.14
CA PHE A 161 22.11 -10.85 -1.53
C PHE A 161 21.28 -12.12 -1.73
N ASP A 162 21.36 -13.08 -0.82
CA ASP A 162 20.55 -14.30 -0.87
C ASP A 162 19.06 -13.95 -0.83
N TYR A 163 18.66 -13.01 0.04
CA TYR A 163 17.28 -12.53 0.09
C TYR A 163 16.86 -11.83 -1.21
N TYR A 164 17.72 -10.98 -1.78
CA TYR A 164 17.46 -10.31 -3.06
C TYR A 164 17.28 -11.31 -4.22
N LEU A 165 18.17 -12.32 -4.30
CA LEU A 165 18.19 -13.30 -5.39
C LEU A 165 16.99 -14.26 -5.36
N ILE A 166 16.32 -14.45 -4.22
CA ILE A 166 15.04 -15.18 -4.18
C ILE A 166 14.00 -14.52 -5.11
N HIS A 167 14.04 -13.20 -5.23
CA HIS A 167 13.10 -12.42 -6.06
C HIS A 167 13.65 -12.12 -7.46
N ASN A 168 14.97 -11.92 -7.58
CA ASN A 168 15.66 -11.58 -8.83
C ASN A 168 16.87 -12.50 -9.07
N PRO A 169 16.65 -13.80 -9.39
CA PRO A 169 17.71 -14.82 -9.38
C PRO A 169 18.80 -14.63 -10.44
N GLU A 170 18.51 -13.91 -11.52
CA GLU A 170 19.43 -13.71 -12.65
C GLU A 170 20.16 -12.35 -12.61
N ASN A 171 20.08 -11.60 -11.50
CA ASN A 171 20.77 -10.33 -11.40
C ASN A 171 22.31 -10.52 -11.36
N GLU A 172 22.95 -10.23 -12.49
CA GLU A 172 24.40 -10.40 -12.68
C GLU A 172 25.25 -9.58 -11.70
N ILE A 173 24.79 -8.37 -11.33
CA ILE A 173 25.51 -7.48 -10.41
C ILE A 173 25.59 -8.12 -9.03
N VAL A 174 24.46 -8.63 -8.53
CA VAL A 174 24.38 -9.27 -7.21
C VAL A 174 25.11 -10.60 -7.22
N LEU A 175 25.00 -11.41 -8.28
CA LEU A 175 25.76 -12.66 -8.41
C LEU A 175 27.28 -12.42 -8.40
N ALA A 176 27.77 -11.37 -9.08
CA ALA A 176 29.17 -10.98 -9.03
C ALA A 176 29.59 -10.51 -7.62
N ALA A 177 28.72 -9.78 -6.92
CA ALA A 177 28.97 -9.34 -5.55
C ALA A 177 29.05 -10.52 -4.56
N VAL A 178 28.19 -11.54 -4.71
CA VAL A 178 28.24 -12.79 -3.95
C VAL A 178 29.58 -13.52 -4.13
N GLN A 179 30.01 -13.69 -5.39
CA GLN A 179 31.30 -14.33 -5.69
C GLN A 179 32.48 -13.57 -5.05
N SER A 180 32.42 -12.23 -5.10
CA SER A 180 33.42 -11.37 -4.45
C SER A 180 33.48 -11.58 -2.94
N ALA A 181 32.31 -11.58 -2.27
CA ALA A 181 32.21 -11.80 -0.83
C ALA A 181 32.77 -13.17 -0.40
N GLN A 182 32.40 -14.23 -1.11
CA GLN A 182 32.86 -15.61 -0.83
C GLN A 182 34.38 -15.76 -0.97
N LYS A 183 34.97 -15.09 -1.97
CA LYS A 183 36.42 -15.08 -2.18
C LYS A 183 37.15 -14.42 -1.02
N GLU A 184 36.66 -13.29 -0.52
CA GLU A 184 37.28 -12.59 0.61
C GLU A 184 37.15 -13.37 1.93
N ILE A 185 36.01 -14.04 2.16
CA ILE A 185 35.85 -14.96 3.30
C ILE A 185 36.90 -16.08 3.22
N SER A 186 37.01 -16.73 2.06
CA SER A 186 37.94 -17.85 1.86
C SER A 186 39.41 -17.46 2.05
N LYS A 187 39.79 -16.23 1.70
CA LYS A 187 41.13 -15.70 1.97
C LYS A 187 41.39 -15.54 3.47
N LYS A 188 40.44 -14.97 4.22
CA LYS A 188 40.55 -14.79 5.68
C LYS A 188 40.57 -16.10 6.45
N SER A 189 39.94 -17.15 5.93
CA SER A 189 39.96 -18.48 6.55
C SER A 189 41.29 -19.23 6.35
N ASN A 190 42.11 -18.81 5.37
CA ASN A 190 43.39 -19.43 5.03
C ASN A 190 44.61 -18.62 5.50
N SER A 191 44.40 -17.54 6.27
CA SER A 191 45.41 -16.65 6.85
C SER A 191 45.46 -16.79 8.36
#